data_AF-A0A0F9TGW6-F1
#
_entry.id   AF-A0A0F9TGW6-F1
#
_cell.length_a   1.000
_cell.length_b   1.000
_cell.length_c   1.000
_cell.angle_alpha   90.00
_cell.angle_beta   90.00
_cell.angle_gamma   90.00
#
_symmetry.space_group_name_H-M   'P 1'
#
loop_
_entity.id
_entity.type
_entity.pdbx_description
1 polymer ?
#
loop_
_entity_poly.entity_id
_entity_poly.type
_entity_poly.pdbx_seq_one_letter_code
_entity_poly.pdbx_strand_id
1 'polypeptide(L)' 'MDRYEVILGEEEDEVVFTTENLWSAKNWVRKQVLHGFDPSEYTIMEPEGGRYWLTEVPEGAAREDYVWLEEEL' A
#
# COMPACT_ATOMS: atom_id res chain seq x y z
N MET A 1 -2.28 -10.74 16.13
CA MET A 1 -2.98 -9.48 16.45
C MET A 1 -2.81 -8.67 15.18
N ASP A 2 -3.84 -8.56 14.35
CA ASP A 2 -3.67 -8.22 12.93
C ASP A 2 -2.79 -6.98 12.74
N ARG A 3 -1.61 -7.20 12.14
CA ARG A 3 -0.63 -6.14 11.85
C ARG A 3 -0.56 -5.96 10.34
N TYR A 4 -0.58 -4.70 9.91
CA TYR A 4 -0.37 -4.28 8.54
C TYR A 4 0.93 -3.51 8.43
N GLU A 5 1.73 -3.86 7.44
CA GLU A 5 3.02 -3.25 7.13
C GLU A 5 2.92 -2.59 5.76
N VAL A 6 3.20 -1.29 5.68
CA VAL A 6 3.39 -0.61 4.40
C VAL A 6 4.84 -0.76 4.03
N ILE A 7 5.06 -1.42 2.92
CA ILE A 7 6.37 -1.69 2.33
C ILE A 7 6.54 -0.71 1.16
N LEU A 8 7.69 -0.04 1.15
CA LEU A 8 8.15 0.78 0.04
C LEU A 8 9.23 -0.02 -0.70
N GLY A 9 9.06 -0.27 -2.00
CA GLY A 9 10.20 -0.68 -2.82
C GLY A 9 9.91 -1.56 -4.03
N GLU A 10 10.65 -1.26 -5.11
CA GLU A 10 10.91 -2.17 -6.24
C GLU A 10 12.24 -2.97 -6.08
N GLU A 11 13.16 -2.59 -5.16
CA GLU A 11 14.51 -3.22 -5.02
C GLU A 11 14.90 -3.69 -3.60
N GLU A 12 14.52 -2.97 -2.54
CA GLU A 12 14.71 -3.40 -1.15
C GLU A 12 13.39 -3.13 -0.39
N ASP A 13 12.61 -4.18 -0.12
CA ASP A 13 11.35 -4.09 0.63
C ASP A 13 11.57 -3.44 2.02
N GLU A 14 11.39 -2.12 2.13
CA GLU A 14 11.52 -1.37 3.39
C GLU A 14 10.16 -1.15 4.02
N VAL A 15 10.00 -1.57 5.29
CA VAL A 15 8.79 -1.26 6.07
C VAL A 15 8.82 0.20 6.53
N VAL A 16 8.04 1.04 5.87
CA VAL A 16 7.97 2.49 6.13
C VAL A 16 6.86 2.89 7.10
N PHE A 17 5.86 2.03 7.29
CA PHE A 17 4.78 2.27 8.24
C PHE A 17 4.15 0.97 8.74
N THR A 18 3.71 0.95 9.99
CA THR A 18 3.04 -0.22 10.58
C THR A 18 1.82 0.21 11.38
N THR A 19 0.74 -0.57 11.32
CA THR A 19 -0.50 -0.29 12.05
C THR A 19 -1.30 -1.56 12.29
N GLU A 20 -2.21 -1.54 13.25
CA GLU A 20 -3.12 -2.66 13.55
C GLU A 20 -4.44 -2.57 12.74
N ASN A 21 -4.50 -1.69 11.73
CA ASN A 21 -5.71 -1.43 10.95
C ASN A 21 -5.40 -1.11 9.49
N LEU A 22 -5.96 -1.90 8.57
CA LEU A 22 -5.82 -1.71 7.12
C LEU A 22 -6.21 -0.30 6.66
N TRP A 23 -7.28 0.28 7.22
CA TRP A 23 -7.71 1.63 6.87
C TRP A 23 -6.64 2.68 7.18
N SER A 24 -5.94 2.52 8.31
CA SER A 24 -4.82 3.41 8.68
C SER A 24 -3.64 3.26 7.72
N ALA A 25 -3.34 2.04 7.27
CA ALA A 25 -2.28 1.78 6.29
C ALA A 25 -2.63 2.42 4.93
N LYS A 26 -3.85 2.19 4.42
CA LYS A 26 -4.34 2.80 3.18
C LYS A 26 -4.35 4.33 3.24
N ASN A 27 -4.75 4.90 4.37
CA ASN A 27 -4.75 6.35 4.56
C ASN A 27 -3.34 6.94 4.66
N TRP A 28 -2.37 6.19 5.20
CA TRP A 28 -0.97 6.59 5.19
C TRP A 28 -0.44 6.66 3.75
N VAL A 29 -0.67 5.62 2.93
CA VAL A 29 -0.29 5.62 1.51
C VAL A 29 -0.95 6.77 0.75
N ARG A 30 -2.25 7.00 0.97
CA ARG A 30 -2.97 8.13 0.37
C ARG A 30 -2.30 9.47 0.66
N LYS A 31 -1.80 9.69 1.88
CA LYS A 31 -1.07 10.92 2.21
C LYS A 31 0.22 11.05 1.38
N GLN A 32 0.97 9.98 1.18
CA GLN A 32 2.16 10.01 0.34
C GLN A 32 1.82 10.33 -1.13
N VAL A 33 0.75 9.73 -1.66
CA VAL A 33 0.26 10.03 -3.01
C VAL A 33 -0.11 11.50 -3.16
N LEU A 34 -0.77 12.10 -2.15
CA LEU A 34 -1.07 13.54 -2.12
C LEU A 34 0.18 14.42 -2.03
N HIS A 35 1.32 13.87 -1.56
CA HIS A 35 2.59 14.58 -1.45
C HIS A 35 3.48 14.49 -2.69
N GLY A 36 3.14 13.67 -3.68
CA GLY A 36 4.00 13.54 -4.87
C GLY A 36 4.53 12.13 -5.14
N PHE A 37 4.31 11.16 -4.25
CA PHE A 37 4.86 9.81 -4.41
C PHE A 37 3.99 8.93 -5.32
N ASP A 38 4.61 7.94 -5.96
CA ASP A 38 3.88 7.00 -6.80
C ASP A 38 3.16 5.96 -5.92
N PRO A 39 1.84 5.78 -6.05
CA PRO A 39 1.15 4.73 -5.33
C PRO A 39 1.76 3.35 -5.59
N SER A 40 2.27 3.06 -6.81
CA SER A 40 2.76 1.73 -7.18
C SER A 40 4.02 1.30 -6.43
N GLU A 41 4.71 2.25 -5.79
CA GLU A 41 5.87 1.97 -4.92
C GLU A 41 5.45 1.36 -3.58
N TYR A 42 4.17 1.39 -3.23
CA TYR A 42 3.65 0.94 -1.94
C TYR A 42 2.87 -0.36 -2.03
N THR A 43 3.27 -1.32 -1.20
CA THR A 43 2.53 -2.56 -0.93
C THR A 43 2.10 -2.58 0.53
N ILE A 44 0.86 -2.98 0.83
CA ILE A 44 0.45 -3.27 2.21
C ILE A 44 0.50 -4.77 2.41
N MET A 45 1.16 -5.25 3.45
CA MET A 45 1.24 -6.67 3.79
C MET A 45 0.59 -6.94 5.14
N GLU A 46 -0.18 -8.02 5.25
CA GLU A 46 -0.68 -8.60 6.49
C GLU A 46 0.07 -9.92 6.76
N PRO A 47 1.24 -9.88 7.41
CA PRO A 47 2.12 -11.04 7.56
C PRO A 47 1.49 -12.23 8.30
N GLU A 48 0.55 -11.98 9.22
CA GLU A 48 -0.12 -13.06 9.96
C GLU A 48 -1.25 -13.72 9.15
N GLY A 49 -1.87 -12.98 8.23
CA GLY A 49 -3.01 -13.46 7.44
C GLY A 49 -2.64 -13.89 6.01
N GLY A 50 -1.40 -13.63 5.59
CA GLY A 50 -0.93 -14.02 4.25
C GLY A 50 -1.58 -13.21 3.13
N ARG A 51 -2.04 -11.99 3.41
CA ARG A 51 -2.69 -11.12 2.41
C ARG A 51 -1.83 -9.91 2.11
N TYR A 52 -1.91 -9.40 0.89
CA TYR A 52 -1.30 -8.14 0.52
C TYR A 52 -2.21 -7.30 -0.37
N TRP A 53 -1.99 -5.98 -0.34
CA TRP A 53 -2.70 -5.02 -1.15
C TRP A 53 -1.72 -4.20 -1.97
N LEU A 54 -1.87 -4.27 -3.29
CA LEU A 54 -1.15 -3.45 -4.26
C LEU A 54 -2.00 -2.26 -4.68
N THR A 55 -1.36 -1.25 -5.23
CA THR A 55 -2.05 -0.16 -5.91
C THR A 55 -1.90 -0.27 -7.42
N GLU A 56 -2.95 0.12 -8.14
CA GLU A 56 -2.91 0.23 -9.60
C GLU A 56 -3.55 1.57 -10.01
N VAL A 57 -2.93 2.28 -10.95
CA VAL A 57 -3.50 3.49 -11.55
C VAL A 57 -4.12 3.11 -12.90
N PRO A 58 -5.46 3.18 -13.05
CA PRO A 58 -6.11 2.86 -14.31
C PRO A 58 -5.60 3.71 -15.47
N GLU A 59 -5.54 3.14 -16.68
CA GLU A 59 -5.08 3.88 -17.86
C GLU A 59 -5.92 5.15 -18.09
N GLY A 60 -5.24 6.30 -18.17
CA GLY A 60 -5.87 7.60 -18.36
C GLY A 60 -6.46 8.24 -17.09
N ALA A 61 -6.34 7.60 -15.92
CA ALA A 61 -6.74 8.17 -14.64
C ALA A 61 -5.63 9.06 -14.05
N ALA A 62 -6.00 9.96 -13.14
CA ALA A 62 -5.01 10.64 -12.32
C ALA A 62 -4.43 9.66 -11.31
N ARG A 63 -3.18 9.91 -10.89
CA ARG A 63 -2.52 9.10 -9.85
C ARG A 63 -3.32 9.00 -8.56
N GLU A 64 -4.09 10.02 -8.21
CA GLU A 64 -4.93 10.07 -7.02
C GLU A 64 -6.15 9.12 -7.09
N ASP A 65 -6.52 8.68 -8.29
CA ASP A 65 -7.63 7.76 -8.57
C ASP A 65 -7.18 6.28 -8.62
N TYR A 66 -6.04 5.97 -8.01
CA TYR A 66 -5.54 4.60 -7.88
C TYR A 66 -6.53 3.69 -7.14
N VAL A 67 -6.53 2.42 -7.51
CA VAL A 67 -7.34 1.37 -6.89
C VAL A 67 -6.47 0.42 -6.07
N TRP A 68 -7.08 -0.26 -5.10
CA TRP A 68 -6.43 -1.30 -4.31
C TRP A 68 -6.77 -2.68 -4.89
N LEU A 69 -5.75 -3.46 -5.21
CA LEU A 69 -5.86 -4.86 -5.58
C LEU A 69 -5.48 -5.71 -4.36
N GLU A 70 -6.37 -6.61 -3.95
CA GLU A 70 -6.11 -7.56 -2.85
C GLU A 70 -5.66 -8.90 -3.44
N GLU A 71 -4.59 -9.46 -2.88
CA GLU A 71 -4.04 -10.76 -3.26
C GLU A 71 -3.67 -11.60 -2.03
N GLU A 72 -3.60 -12.91 -2.21
CA GLU A 72 -3.23 -13.90 -1.19
C GLU A 72 -1.85 -14.51 -1.53
N LEU A 73 -1.00 -14.73 -0.51
CA LEU A 73 0.34 -15.32 -0.62
C LEU A 73 0.33 -16.85 -0.79
#